data_AF-A0A2I0QEE1-F1
#
_entry.id   AF-A0A2I0QEE1-F1
#
_cell.length_a   1.000
_cell.length_b   1.000
_cell.length_c   1.000
_cell.angle_alpha   90.00
_cell.angle_beta   90.00
_cell.angle_gamma   90.00
#
_symmetry.space_group_name_H-M   'P 1'
#
loop_
_entity.id
_entity.type
_entity.pdbx_description
1 polymer ?
#
loop_
_entity_poly.entity_id
_entity_poly.type
_entity_poly.pdbx_seq_one_letter_code
_entity_poly.pdbx_strand_id
1 'polypeptide(L)'
;VNLEIITVEIVRDKLRIEVANTGTRTANAVKASLILDNLTKISYKDKLSQNKQTTFNFDIPKANQGKLILEYTGANNKRVTISEEITVPSNKLSQNNSDTGGSGSTLWVVAVIVIILAVVIYKFRKQF
;
A
#
# COMPACT_ATOMS: atom_id res chain seq x y z
N VAL A 1 19.79 -7.53 0.84
CA VAL A 1 18.72 -6.55 1.12
C VAL A 1 17.53 -6.98 0.31
N ASN A 2 16.39 -7.20 0.95
CA ASN A 2 15.15 -7.56 0.27
C ASN A 2 14.03 -6.76 0.95
N LEU A 3 13.34 -5.90 0.21
CA LEU A 3 12.22 -5.13 0.75
C LEU A 3 10.92 -5.62 0.14
N GLU A 4 9.92 -5.76 1.00
CA GLU A 4 8.60 -6.24 0.62
C GLU A 4 7.54 -5.31 1.17
N ILE A 5 6.54 -5.00 0.34
CA ILE A 5 5.32 -4.32 0.79
C ILE A 5 4.45 -5.38 1.45
N ILE A 6 4.19 -5.19 2.74
CA ILE A 6 3.40 -6.12 3.57
C ILE A 6 1.93 -5.71 3.53
N THR A 7 1.67 -4.42 3.71
CA THR A 7 0.31 -3.91 3.88
C THR A 7 0.17 -2.60 3.13
N VAL A 8 -0.96 -2.43 2.45
CA VAL A 8 -1.38 -1.15 1.86
C VAL A 8 -2.79 -0.88 2.35
N GLU A 9 -2.94 0.14 3.19
CA GLU A 9 -4.22 0.53 3.78
C GLU A 9 -4.60 1.92 3.27
N ILE A 10 -5.83 2.07 2.78
CA ILE A 10 -6.41 3.38 2.46
C ILE A 10 -7.45 3.67 3.53
N VAL A 11 -7.19 4.69 4.35
CA VAL A 11 -8.12 5.17 5.38
C VAL A 11 -8.51 6.60 5.05
N ARG A 12 -9.74 6.77 4.56
CA ARG A 12 -10.26 8.06 4.06
C ARG A 12 -9.33 8.62 2.97
N ASP A 13 -8.62 9.69 3.29
CA ASP A 13 -7.73 10.40 2.38
C ASP A 13 -6.25 10.12 2.68
N LYS A 14 -5.94 9.00 3.35
CA LYS A 14 -4.56 8.61 3.70
C LYS A 14 -4.22 7.21 3.23
N LEU A 15 -3.11 7.09 2.51
CA LEU A 15 -2.45 5.84 2.18
C LEU A 15 -1.42 5.54 3.26
N ARG A 16 -1.54 4.38 3.88
CA ARG A 16 -0.54 3.82 4.76
C ARG A 16 0.05 2.59 4.09
N ILE A 17 1.36 2.59 3.91
CA ILE A 17 2.10 1.46 3.35
C ILE A 17 3.07 0.97 4.39
N GLU A 18 3.02 -0.32 4.66
CA GLU A 18 3.97 -1.02 5.50
C GLU A 18 4.96 -1.78 4.65
N VAL A 19 6.25 -1.54 4.90
CA VAL A 19 7.36 -2.16 4.19
C VAL A 19 8.22 -2.90 5.21
N ALA A 20 8.54 -4.16 4.93
CA ALA A 20 9.46 -4.96 5.72
C ALA A 20 10.77 -5.19 4.96
N ASN A 21 11.88 -5.21 5.70
CA ASN A 21 13.13 -5.77 5.20
C ASN A 21 13.23 -7.23 5.59
N THR A 22 12.87 -8.12 4.66
CA THR A 22 12.96 -9.58 4.80
C THR A 22 14.38 -10.10 4.48
N GLY A 23 15.29 -9.21 4.08
CA GLY A 23 16.68 -9.56 3.81
C GLY A 23 17.59 -9.51 5.04
N THR A 24 18.72 -10.19 4.94
CA THR A 24 19.78 -10.27 5.97
C THR A 24 20.72 -9.06 6.03
N ARG A 25 20.37 -7.96 5.36
CA ARG A 25 21.20 -6.75 5.26
C ARG A 25 20.33 -5.50 5.35
N THR A 26 20.82 -4.47 6.03
CA THR A 26 20.18 -3.15 6.10
C THR A 26 19.99 -2.55 4.71
N ALA A 27 18.78 -2.06 4.42
CA ALA A 27 18.49 -1.26 3.24
C ALA A 27 18.84 0.19 3.53
N ASN A 28 19.56 0.85 2.63
CA ASN A 28 19.87 2.28 2.72
C ASN A 28 19.10 3.05 1.65
N ALA A 29 18.74 4.30 1.97
CA ALA A 29 18.02 5.22 1.09
C ALA A 29 16.73 4.60 0.53
N VAL A 30 15.83 4.19 1.43
CA VAL A 30 14.52 3.64 1.03
C VAL A 30 13.62 4.81 0.66
N LYS A 31 13.13 4.80 -0.58
CA LYS A 31 12.27 5.83 -1.14
C LYS A 31 10.94 5.23 -1.55
N ALA A 32 9.85 5.76 -1.05
CA ALA A 32 8.51 5.44 -1.51
C ALA A 32 7.96 6.65 -2.30
N SER A 33 7.48 6.40 -3.52
CA SER A 33 6.88 7.42 -4.39
C SER A 33 5.45 7.01 -4.71
N LEU A 34 4.50 7.87 -4.39
CA LEU A 34 3.09 7.72 -4.72
C LEU A 34 2.77 8.66 -5.89
N ILE A 35 2.41 8.09 -7.04
CA ILE A 35 2.01 8.83 -8.23
C ILE A 35 0.49 8.70 -8.37
N LEU A 36 -0.22 9.82 -8.36
CA LEU A 36 -1.68 9.92 -8.47
C LEU A 36 -2.01 10.89 -9.60
N ASP A 37 -2.63 10.45 -10.70
CA ASP A 37 -3.01 11.29 -11.86
C ASP A 37 -1.93 12.36 -12.23
N ASN A 38 -2.02 13.58 -11.66
CA ASN A 38 -1.10 14.71 -11.90
C ASN A 38 -0.19 15.08 -10.71
N LEU A 39 -0.15 14.28 -9.65
CA LEU A 39 0.52 14.59 -8.39
C LEU A 39 1.44 13.44 -7.97
N THR A 40 2.69 13.77 -7.68
CA THR A 40 3.68 12.81 -7.15
C THR A 40 4.06 13.21 -5.73
N LYS A 41 3.87 12.30 -4.78
CA LYS A 41 4.36 12.44 -3.40
C LYS A 41 5.51 11.49 -3.17
N ILE A 42 6.51 11.94 -2.42
CA ILE A 42 7.70 11.14 -2.13
C ILE A 42 7.96 11.16 -0.64
N SER A 43 8.29 10.01 -0.07
CA SER A 43 8.68 9.84 1.31
C SER A 43 9.95 9.00 1.41
N TYR A 44 10.83 9.37 2.34
CA TYR A 44 12.15 8.79 2.48
C TYR A 44 12.36 8.21 3.88
N LYS A 45 13.14 7.13 3.92
CA LYS A 45 13.75 6.60 5.15
C LYS A 45 15.22 6.35 4.87
N ASP A 46 16.07 6.90 5.72
CA ASP A 46 17.53 6.82 5.55
C ASP A 46 18.01 5.37 5.55
N LYS A 47 17.44 4.56 6.45
CA LYS A 47 17.77 3.15 6.59
C LYS A 47 16.57 2.33 7.09
N LEU A 48 16.55 1.06 6.69
CA LEU A 48 15.67 0.03 7.24
C LEU A 48 16.51 -1.20 7.58
N SER A 49 16.76 -1.40 8.86
CA SER A 49 17.55 -2.54 9.37
C SER A 49 16.95 -3.89 8.98
N GLN A 50 17.77 -4.93 8.98
CA GLN A 50 17.33 -6.30 8.74
C GLN A 50 16.18 -6.71 9.69
N ASN A 51 15.20 -7.45 9.19
CA ASN A 51 14.04 -7.95 9.95
C ASN A 51 13.25 -6.85 10.67
N LYS A 52 13.29 -5.62 10.15
CA LYS A 52 12.50 -4.49 10.65
C LYS A 52 11.48 -4.05 9.61
N GLN A 53 10.43 -3.42 10.12
CA GLN A 53 9.36 -2.83 9.36
C GLN A 53 9.37 -1.32 9.51
N THR A 54 8.86 -0.62 8.51
CA THR A 54 8.59 0.81 8.56
C THR A 54 7.29 1.11 7.86
N THR A 55 6.69 2.23 8.22
CA THR A 55 5.48 2.74 7.58
C THR A 55 5.80 4.01 6.79
N PHE A 56 5.22 4.11 5.59
CA PHE A 56 5.12 5.31 4.80
C PHE A 56 3.67 5.78 4.80
N ASN A 57 3.45 7.07 5.03
CA ASN A 57 2.12 7.68 5.02
C ASN A 57 2.09 8.75 3.93
N PHE A 58 1.03 8.74 3.14
CA PHE A 58 0.79 9.75 2.12
C PHE A 58 -0.66 10.21 2.19
N ASP A 59 -0.92 11.51 2.10
CA ASP A 59 -2.29 11.96 1.89
C ASP A 59 -2.66 11.74 0.41
N ILE A 60 -3.78 11.10 0.14
CA ILE A 60 -4.32 10.86 -1.20
C ILE A 60 -5.42 11.89 -1.43
N PRO A 61 -5.24 12.90 -2.30
CA PRO A 61 -6.38 13.68 -2.79
C PRO A 61 -7.37 12.77 -3.55
N LYS A 62 -8.59 13.25 -3.82
CA LYS A 62 -9.60 12.52 -4.62
C LYS A 62 -9.04 12.11 -6.00
N ALA A 63 -8.43 10.93 -6.05
CA ALA A 63 -7.90 10.28 -7.24
C ALA A 63 -8.63 8.94 -7.38
N ASN A 64 -8.73 8.44 -8.60
CA ASN A 64 -9.38 7.15 -8.86
C ASN A 64 -8.37 5.99 -8.92
N GLN A 65 -7.12 6.32 -9.23
CA GLN A 65 -6.04 5.36 -9.44
C GLN A 65 -4.69 6.00 -9.18
N GLY A 66 -3.72 5.17 -8.79
CA GLY A 66 -2.36 5.59 -8.55
C GLY A 66 -1.37 4.45 -8.74
N LYS A 67 -0.10 4.83 -8.75
CA LYS A 67 1.02 3.91 -8.78
C LYS A 67 1.92 4.17 -7.58
N LEU A 68 2.15 3.13 -6.80
CA LEU A 68 3.14 3.12 -5.75
C LEU A 68 4.45 2.56 -6.28
N ILE A 69 5.54 3.28 -6.06
CA ILE A 69 6.89 2.87 -6.45
C ILE A 69 7.77 2.89 -5.21
N LEU A 70 8.27 1.73 -4.81
CA LEU A 70 9.26 1.58 -3.75
C LEU A 70 10.63 1.36 -4.39
N GLU A 71 11.58 2.24 -4.09
CA GLU A 71 12.96 2.17 -4.55
C GLU A 71 13.90 2.02 -3.36
N TYR A 72 14.92 1.17 -3.49
CA TYR A 72 15.98 1.04 -2.49
C TYR A 72 17.30 0.62 -3.11
N THR A 73 18.40 0.88 -2.40
CA THR A 73 19.72 0.38 -2.79
C THR A 73 19.91 -1.06 -2.32
N GLY A 74 19.95 -1.99 -3.28
CA GLY A 74 20.15 -3.42 -3.08
C GLY A 74 21.62 -3.83 -3.00
N ALA A 75 21.89 -5.12 -3.15
CA ALA A 75 23.24 -5.65 -3.18
C ALA A 75 24.05 -5.06 -4.36
N ASN A 76 25.35 -4.84 -4.15
CA ASN A 76 26.27 -4.31 -5.17
C ASN A 76 25.87 -2.91 -5.70
N ASN A 77 25.29 -2.05 -4.85
CA ASN A 77 24.83 -0.71 -5.19
C ASN A 77 23.81 -0.65 -6.34
N LYS A 78 23.16 -1.78 -6.66
CA LYS A 78 22.09 -1.80 -7.66
C LYS A 78 20.80 -1.24 -7.06
N ARG A 79 20.18 -0.29 -7.76
CA ARG A 79 18.86 0.21 -7.42
C ARG A 79 17.82 -0.86 -7.74
N VAL A 80 16.98 -1.18 -6.76
CA VAL A 80 15.84 -2.08 -6.92
C VAL A 80 14.57 -1.26 -6.88
N THR A 81 13.65 -1.52 -7.80
CA THR A 81 12.38 -0.82 -7.94
C THR A 81 11.24 -1.84 -7.90
N ILE A 82 10.30 -1.63 -6.99
CA ILE A 82 9.06 -2.40 -6.86
C ILE A 82 7.92 -1.45 -7.21
N SER A 83 7.02 -1.87 -8.10
CA SER A 83 5.86 -1.07 -8.52
C SER A 83 4.58 -1.83 -8.23
N GLU A 84 3.60 -1.14 -7.67
CA GLU A 84 2.27 -1.68 -7.37
C GLU A 84 1.20 -0.68 -7.78
N GLU A 85 0.18 -1.15 -8.48
CA GLU A 85 -0.98 -0.33 -8.86
C GLU A 85 -1.97 -0.31 -7.71
N ILE A 86 -2.48 0.88 -7.41
CA ILE A 86 -3.43 1.11 -6.32
C ILE A 86 -4.68 1.78 -6.89
N THR A 87 -5.80 1.08 -6.80
CA THR A 87 -7.10 1.68 -7.09
C THR A 87 -7.60 2.37 -5.85
N VAL A 88 -7.84 3.68 -5.94
CA VAL A 88 -8.39 4.46 -4.84
C VAL A 88 -9.91 4.46 -5.01
N PRO A 89 -10.69 3.87 -4.09
CA PRO A 89 -12.12 3.84 -4.23
C PRO A 89 -12.68 5.26 -4.10
N SER A 90 -13.14 5.83 -5.21
CA SER A 90 -13.83 7.11 -5.21
C SER A 90 -15.18 6.93 -4.53
N ASN A 91 -15.47 7.73 -3.49
CA ASN A 91 -16.83 7.88 -2.97
C ASN A 91 -17.72 8.57 -4.01
N LYS A 92 -18.03 7.91 -5.13
CA LYS A 92 -19.28 8.17 -5.82
C LYS A 92 -20.33 7.46 -4.99
N LEU A 93 -20.97 8.23 -4.10
CA LEU A 93 -22.20 7.84 -3.42
C LEU A 93 -23.17 7.32 -4.50
N SER A 94 -23.24 6.01 -4.67
CA SER A 94 -24.42 5.40 -5.24
C SER A 94 -25.46 5.48 -4.13
N GLN A 95 -26.18 6.60 -4.10
CA GLN A 95 -27.39 6.76 -3.32
C GLN A 95 -28.43 5.81 -3.91
N ASN A 96 -28.33 4.54 -3.55
CA ASN A 96 -29.47 3.65 -3.63
C ASN A 96 -30.23 3.80 -2.32
N ASN A 97 -31.26 4.63 -2.36
CA ASN A 97 -32.35 4.55 -1.41
C ASN A 97 -32.85 3.10 -1.39
N SER A 98 -32.65 2.43 -0.27
CA SER A 98 -33.54 1.36 0.15
C SER A 98 -33.54 1.39 1.67
N ASP A 99 -34.57 2.01 2.19
CA ASP A 99 -35.05 1.81 3.55
C ASP A 99 -35.09 0.32 3.85
N THR A 100 -34.39 -0.12 4.89
CA THR A 100 -34.94 -1.04 5.92
C THR A 100 -33.98 -1.00 7.11
N GLY A 101 -34.49 -0.63 8.28
CA GLY A 101 -33.71 -0.52 9.51
C GLY A 101 -33.11 -1.85 9.98
N GLY A 102 -32.02 -1.74 10.75
CA GLY A 102 -31.49 -2.86 11.53
C GLY A 102 -29.96 -2.94 11.51
N SER A 103 -29.33 -2.34 12.51
CA SER A 103 -27.95 -2.56 12.98
C SER A 103 -26.84 -2.48 11.90
N GLY A 104 -26.25 -1.29 11.81
CA GLY A 104 -25.23 -0.90 10.82
C GLY A 104 -23.87 -1.60 10.98
N SER A 105 -23.82 -2.90 10.72
CA SER A 105 -22.57 -3.60 10.42
C SER A 105 -22.26 -3.49 8.93
N THR A 106 -21.75 -2.32 8.55
CA THR A 106 -20.56 -2.17 7.69
C THR A 106 -20.34 -3.22 6.59
N LEU A 107 -21.29 -3.40 5.67
CA LEU A 107 -21.06 -4.16 4.43
C LEU A 107 -19.84 -3.63 3.64
N TRP A 108 -19.51 -2.34 3.81
CA TRP A 108 -18.31 -1.71 3.26
C TRP A 108 -16.98 -2.18 3.88
N VAL A 109 -16.96 -2.50 5.19
CA VAL A 109 -15.76 -3.04 5.85
C VAL A 109 -15.48 -4.47 5.36
N VAL A 110 -16.53 -5.26 5.12
CA VAL A 110 -16.40 -6.62 4.61
C VAL A 110 -15.75 -6.65 3.23
N ALA A 111 -16.15 -5.76 2.32
CA ALA A 111 -15.60 -5.73 0.95
C ALA A 111 -14.10 -5.38 0.91
N VAL A 112 -13.64 -4.42 1.71
CA VAL A 112 -12.22 -4.04 1.79
C VAL A 112 -11.39 -5.19 2.38
N ILE A 113 -11.88 -5.84 3.45
CA ILE A 113 -11.23 -7.01 4.05
C ILE A 113 -11.14 -8.16 3.05
N VAL A 114 -12.18 -8.42 2.25
CA VAL A 114 -12.17 -9.48 1.24
C VAL A 114 -11.12 -9.22 0.15
N ILE A 115 -10.95 -7.98 -0.30
CA ILE A 115 -9.90 -7.63 -1.29
C ILE A 115 -8.50 -7.80 -0.68
N ILE A 116 -8.30 -7.35 0.56
CA ILE A 116 -7.03 -7.54 1.29
C ILE A 116 -6.72 -9.04 1.44
N LEU A 117 -7.70 -9.84 1.89
CA LEU A 117 -7.55 -11.30 2.02
C LEU A 117 -7.27 -11.96 0.67
N ALA A 118 -7.94 -11.55 -0.40
CA ALA A 118 -7.71 -12.10 -1.74
C ALA A 118 -6.27 -11.84 -2.22
N VAL A 119 -5.73 -10.64 -2.00
CA VAL A 119 -4.34 -10.30 -2.36
C VAL A 119 -3.33 -11.07 -1.51
N VAL A 120 -3.57 -11.16 -0.19
CA VAL A 120 -2.70 -11.92 0.73
C VAL A 120 -2.68 -13.41 0.37
N ILE A 121 -3.86 -14.01 0.13
CA ILE A 121 -3.98 -15.43 -0.28
C ILE A 121 -3.32 -15.66 -1.63
N TYR A 122 -3.48 -14.75 -2.59
CA TYR A 122 -2.87 -14.88 -3.91
C TYR A 122 -1.34 -14.84 -3.83
N LYS A 123 -0.76 -13.97 -2.98
CA LYS A 123 0.69 -13.97 -2.75
C LYS A 123 1.17 -15.22 -2.02
N PHE A 124 0.44 -15.72 -1.02
CA PHE A 124 0.81 -16.94 -0.31
C PHE A 124 0.77 -18.18 -1.23
N ARG A 125 -0.25 -18.30 -2.09
CA ARG A 125 -0.33 -19.39 -3.08
C ARG A 125 0.74 -19.33 -4.16
N LYS A 126 1.31 -18.16 -4.44
CA LYS A 126 2.42 -18.05 -5.41
C LYS A 126 3.77 -18.47 -4.81
N GLN A 127 3.87 -18.56 -3.48
CA GLN A 127 5.09 -18.97 -2.78
C GLN A 127 5.15 -20.47 -2.44
N PHE A 128 4.06 -21.21 -2.64
CA PHE A 128 3.99 -22.69 -2.54
C PHE A 128 3.77 -23.29 -3.93
#